data_AF-A0A9Q0SGD8-F1
#
_entry.id   AF-A0A9Q0SGD8-F1
#
_cell.length_a   1.000
_cell.length_b   1.000
_cell.length_c   1.000
_cell.angle_alpha   90.00
_cell.angle_beta   90.00
_cell.angle_gamma   90.00
#
_symmetry.space_group_name_H-M   'P 1'
#
loop_
_entity.id
_entity.type
_entity.pdbx_description
1 polymer ?
#
loop_
_entity_poly.entity_id
_entity_poly.type
_entity_poly.pdbx_seq_one_letter_code
_entity_poly.pdbx_strand_id
1 'polypeptide(L)'
;MEKLQKEVEFLRERNDKLELEIKEARNKNGFLLKISMDLVRPVKESLVKVTECVHDEKLIERFDTEENREELDLDDELRSVWEEFKAITRLAREAESKVNEFNEMKKEIRELESSVVSLTEENRDINSLLRVALVEKEAVERSLNKLKGNSEQKRVALLQFAERGLQRVGFGFMMGGGSNDQSLESSGAGSHTINASSAASTRSDSSECEEEVVSLASTMERIMKNLRLENSQLRRSLEESRSDAERLQSLVQKQEKEIAENILYIKELEDRERMQDQNVEELLIEIKETEAEVARWREACELEVEAAKKAIEEREKLVVILKQELEKTKANLEISNGKLKLKDELAVAAMAAQAAAERSLQLADSRAAGLRQRIEELTRQVEEAESKERRCNKVRHICWPWRAIKAATANTANNRVQNVKRMLPEMQALLHHNV
;
A
#
# COMPACT_ATOMS: atom_id res chain seq x y z
N MET A 1 -54.63 14.26 29.52
CA MET A 1 -54.25 15.31 28.56
C MET A 1 -52.82 15.77 28.79
N GLU A 2 -52.47 16.28 29.96
CA GLU A 2 -51.12 16.81 30.27
C GLU A 2 -49.97 15.79 30.13
N LYS A 3 -50.17 14.54 30.57
CA LYS A 3 -49.15 13.47 30.40
C LYS A 3 -48.89 13.13 28.93
N LEU A 4 -49.94 13.09 28.11
CA LEU A 4 -49.83 12.80 26.68
C LEU A 4 -49.14 13.95 25.92
N GLN A 5 -49.36 15.21 26.34
CA GLN A 5 -48.63 16.36 25.80
C GLN A 5 -47.13 16.28 26.09
N LYS A 6 -46.75 15.96 27.32
CA LYS A 6 -45.33 15.78 27.68
C LYS A 6 -44.66 14.63 26.94
N GLU A 7 -45.37 13.52 26.72
CA GLU A 7 -44.88 12.39 25.93
C GLU A 7 -44.65 12.78 24.45
N VAL A 8 -45.58 13.54 23.86
CA VAL A 8 -45.48 14.01 22.47
C VAL A 8 -44.37 15.04 22.30
N GLU A 9 -44.17 15.94 23.26
CA GLU A 9 -43.04 16.88 23.27
C GLU A 9 -41.69 16.15 23.39
N PHE A 10 -41.58 15.16 24.28
CA PHE A 10 -40.38 14.34 24.42
C PHE A 10 -40.06 13.53 23.15
N LEU A 11 -41.08 12.94 22.52
CA LEU A 11 -40.90 12.23 21.26
C LEU A 11 -40.50 13.16 20.12
N ARG A 12 -41.04 14.38 20.09
CA ARG A 12 -40.66 15.41 19.11
C ARG A 12 -39.20 15.83 19.28
N GLU A 13 -38.76 16.16 20.49
CA GLU A 13 -37.36 16.51 20.78
C GLU A 13 -36.40 15.38 20.42
N ARG A 14 -36.78 14.13 20.71
CA ARG A 14 -35.98 12.95 20.34
C ARG A 14 -35.93 12.77 18.81
N ASN A 15 -37.01 13.06 18.10
CA ASN A 15 -37.05 12.95 16.63
C ASN A 15 -36.19 14.06 15.99
N ASP A 16 -36.30 15.29 16.48
CA ASP A 16 -35.49 16.42 16.03
C ASP A 16 -34.00 16.15 16.23
N LYS A 17 -33.63 15.52 17.37
CA LYS A 17 -32.25 15.09 17.64
C LYS A 17 -31.76 14.02 16.66
N LEU A 18 -32.60 13.02 16.37
CA LEU A 18 -32.26 11.96 15.42
C LEU A 18 -32.14 12.50 13.99
N GLU A 19 -33.00 13.42 13.56
CA GLU A 19 -32.87 14.09 12.26
C GLU A 19 -31.55 14.87 12.14
N LEU A 20 -31.12 15.51 13.23
CA LEU A 20 -29.86 16.25 13.28
C LEU A 20 -28.66 15.32 13.21
N GLU A 21 -28.68 14.18 13.93
CA GLU A 21 -27.65 13.13 13.86
C GLU A 21 -27.59 12.50 12.45
N ILE A 22 -28.72 12.22 11.82
CA ILE A 22 -28.79 11.70 10.44
C ILE A 22 -28.20 12.72 9.45
N LYS A 23 -28.53 14.00 9.60
CA LYS A 23 -28.00 15.07 8.74
C LYS A 23 -26.49 15.23 8.91
N GLU A 24 -25.98 15.14 10.14
CA GLU A 24 -24.55 15.18 10.42
C GLU A 24 -23.82 13.95 9.83
N ALA A 25 -24.39 12.75 9.96
CA ALA A 25 -23.85 11.53 9.37
C ALA A 25 -23.83 11.60 7.82
N ARG A 26 -24.88 12.13 7.20
CA ARG A 26 -24.94 12.35 5.75
C ARG A 26 -23.85 13.32 5.27
N ASN A 27 -23.64 14.42 6.00
CA ASN A 27 -22.57 15.38 5.68
C ASN A 27 -21.18 14.76 5.79
N LYS A 28 -20.94 13.94 6.83
CA LYS A 28 -19.68 13.21 7.00
C LYS A 28 -19.47 12.19 5.87
N ASN A 29 -20.50 11.45 5.48
CA ASN A 29 -20.43 10.52 4.35
C ASN A 29 -20.17 11.23 3.02
N GLY A 30 -20.84 12.34 2.73
CA GLY A 30 -20.60 13.15 1.54
C GLY A 30 -19.15 13.67 1.48
N PHE A 31 -18.60 14.10 2.62
CA PHE A 31 -17.21 14.51 2.72
C PHE A 31 -16.22 13.35 2.44
N LEU A 32 -16.47 12.17 3.00
CA LEU A 32 -15.66 10.97 2.74
C LEU A 32 -15.75 10.51 1.28
N LEU A 33 -16.94 10.58 0.67
CA LEU A 33 -17.13 10.26 -0.75
C LEU A 33 -16.33 11.22 -1.64
N LYS A 34 -16.31 12.51 -1.31
CA LYS A 34 -15.52 13.50 -2.04
C LYS A 34 -14.02 13.23 -1.94
N ILE A 35 -13.51 12.92 -0.74
CA ILE A 35 -12.11 12.51 -0.55
C ILE A 35 -11.81 11.25 -1.37
N SER A 36 -12.71 10.26 -1.35
CA SER A 36 -12.52 9.02 -2.11
C SER A 36 -12.44 9.29 -3.62
N MET A 37 -13.28 10.19 -4.15
CA MET A 37 -13.24 10.62 -5.55
C MET A 37 -11.93 11.31 -5.91
N ASP A 38 -11.42 12.17 -5.04
CA ASP A 38 -10.17 12.89 -5.28
C ASP A 38 -8.94 11.97 -5.20
N LEU A 39 -9.03 10.84 -4.51
CA LEU A 39 -8.00 9.78 -4.51
C LEU A 39 -8.11 8.83 -5.71
N VAL A 40 -9.32 8.55 -6.15
CA VAL A 40 -9.64 7.58 -7.23
C VAL A 40 -9.35 8.18 -8.62
N ARG A 41 -9.64 9.47 -8.82
CA ARG A 41 -9.47 10.15 -10.12
C ARG A 41 -8.00 10.14 -10.62
N PRO A 42 -6.97 10.43 -9.81
CA PRO A 42 -5.57 10.32 -10.23
C PRO A 42 -5.14 8.90 -10.60
N VAL A 43 -5.69 7.88 -9.91
CA VAL A 43 -5.40 6.47 -10.21
C VAL A 43 -5.95 6.10 -11.59
N LYS A 44 -7.19 6.52 -11.89
CA LYS A 44 -7.79 6.35 -13.22
C LYS A 44 -6.96 7.03 -14.31
N GLU A 45 -6.56 8.29 -14.10
CA GLU A 45 -5.71 9.03 -15.04
C GLU A 45 -4.35 8.36 -15.25
N SER A 46 -3.74 7.83 -14.18
CA SER A 46 -2.47 7.12 -14.25
C SER A 46 -2.60 5.81 -15.04
N LEU A 47 -3.67 5.06 -14.84
CA LEU A 47 -3.95 3.85 -15.61
C LEU A 47 -4.18 4.15 -17.10
N VAL A 48 -4.92 5.22 -17.42
CA VAL A 48 -5.10 5.66 -18.82
C VAL A 48 -3.74 5.97 -19.45
N LYS A 49 -2.89 6.75 -18.78
CA LYS A 49 -1.54 7.07 -19.27
C LYS A 49 -0.69 5.81 -19.47
N VAL A 50 -0.73 4.84 -18.55
CA VAL A 50 -0.02 3.56 -18.71
C VAL A 50 -0.54 2.79 -19.93
N THR A 51 -1.85 2.75 -20.13
CA THR A 51 -2.43 2.06 -21.32
C THR A 51 -2.12 2.76 -22.64
N GLU A 52 -1.96 4.09 -22.65
CA GLU A 52 -1.57 4.88 -23.82
C GLU A 52 -0.07 4.74 -24.10
N CYS A 53 0.79 4.76 -23.08
CA CYS A 53 2.25 4.62 -23.26
C CYS A 53 2.67 3.26 -23.82
N VAL A 54 1.84 2.22 -23.68
CA VAL A 54 2.13 0.85 -24.17
C VAL A 54 1.75 0.67 -25.65
N HIS A 55 1.10 1.65 -26.32
CA HIS A 55 0.82 1.55 -27.76
C HIS A 55 0.68 2.91 -28.49
N ASP A 56 1.25 2.99 -29.68
CA ASP A 56 1.30 4.20 -30.53
C ASP A 56 0.07 4.38 -31.44
N GLU A 57 -0.96 3.52 -31.33
CA GLU A 57 -2.13 3.57 -32.21
C GLU A 57 -3.44 3.69 -31.42
N LYS A 58 -4.11 4.83 -31.61
CA LYS A 58 -5.41 5.18 -31.04
C LYS A 58 -6.42 4.06 -31.25
N LEU A 59 -7.02 3.57 -30.17
CA LEU A 59 -8.42 3.14 -30.11
C LEU A 59 -8.82 2.85 -28.66
N ILE A 60 -9.20 3.90 -27.92
CA ILE A 60 -10.17 3.72 -26.84
C ILE A 60 -11.54 3.74 -27.50
N GLU A 61 -11.90 2.63 -28.16
CA GLU A 61 -13.29 2.38 -28.49
C GLU A 61 -14.00 2.08 -27.17
N ARG A 62 -14.99 2.92 -26.84
CA ARG A 62 -15.86 2.73 -25.68
C ARG A 62 -16.64 1.44 -25.88
N PHE A 63 -16.10 0.32 -25.39
CA PHE A 63 -16.88 -0.88 -25.17
C PHE A 63 -17.77 -0.65 -23.95
N ASP A 64 -19.00 -0.21 -24.20
CA ASP A 64 -20.10 -0.30 -23.25
C ASP A 64 -20.55 -1.75 -23.18
N THR A 65 -19.84 -2.57 -22.41
CA THR A 65 -20.34 -3.89 -22.02
C THR A 65 -21.39 -3.68 -20.92
N GLU A 66 -22.65 -3.79 -21.32
CA GLU A 66 -23.83 -3.87 -20.46
C GLU A 66 -23.73 -5.09 -19.54
N GLU A 67 -22.93 -4.99 -18.47
CA GLU A 67 -22.95 -5.95 -17.37
C GLU A 67 -23.77 -5.38 -16.21
N ASN A 68 -24.99 -5.93 -16.12
CA ASN A 68 -25.91 -5.99 -14.99
C ASN A 68 -26.09 -4.67 -14.23
N ARG A 69 -27.11 -3.92 -14.66
CA ARG A 69 -27.75 -2.85 -13.90
C ARG A 69 -28.59 -3.49 -12.78
N GLU A 70 -27.92 -4.07 -11.79
CA GLU A 70 -28.53 -4.29 -10.49
C GLU A 70 -28.73 -2.90 -9.89
N GLU A 71 -29.97 -2.42 -9.98
CA GLU A 71 -30.41 -1.15 -9.43
C GLU A 71 -30.38 -1.24 -7.90
N LEU A 72 -29.17 -1.18 -7.35
CA LEU A 72 -28.99 -0.98 -5.92
C LEU A 72 -29.53 0.42 -5.61
N ASP A 73 -30.40 0.51 -4.62
CA ASP A 73 -31.00 1.73 -4.08
C ASP A 73 -29.95 2.53 -3.30
N LEU A 74 -28.87 2.92 -4.02
CA LEU A 74 -27.75 3.69 -3.52
C LEU A 74 -28.01 5.16 -3.83
N ASP A 75 -27.70 6.01 -2.85
CA ASP A 75 -27.66 7.46 -2.97
C ASP A 75 -26.84 7.86 -4.21
N ASP A 76 -27.28 8.88 -4.95
CA ASP A 76 -26.70 9.25 -6.25
C ASP A 76 -25.20 9.53 -6.17
N GLU A 77 -24.71 10.02 -5.02
CA GLU A 77 -23.29 10.26 -4.74
C GLU A 77 -22.48 8.95 -4.65
N LEU A 78 -22.99 7.94 -3.92
CA LEU A 78 -22.38 6.61 -3.80
C LEU A 78 -22.34 5.89 -5.15
N ARG A 79 -23.38 6.07 -5.96
CA ARG A 79 -23.46 5.50 -7.32
C ARG A 79 -22.34 6.03 -8.21
N SER A 80 -22.07 7.33 -8.18
CA SER A 80 -21.00 7.92 -9.01
C SER A 80 -19.61 7.40 -8.62
N VAL A 81 -19.33 7.23 -7.33
CA VAL A 81 -18.06 6.68 -6.83
C VAL A 81 -17.90 5.23 -7.28
N TRP A 82 -18.98 4.44 -7.20
CA TRP A 82 -18.96 3.05 -7.62
C TRP A 82 -18.70 2.88 -9.13
N GLU A 83 -19.31 3.72 -9.97
CA GLU A 83 -19.06 3.72 -11.42
C GLU A 83 -17.60 4.03 -11.75
N GLU A 84 -16.96 4.93 -11.01
CA GLU A 84 -15.55 5.26 -11.16
C GLU A 84 -14.62 4.11 -10.74
N PHE A 85 -14.92 3.42 -9.63
CA PHE A 85 -14.20 2.20 -9.25
C PHE A 85 -14.36 1.07 -10.28
N LYS A 86 -15.55 0.92 -10.88
CA LYS A 86 -15.80 -0.05 -11.96
C LYS A 86 -14.95 0.28 -13.19
N ALA A 87 -14.86 1.56 -13.56
CA ALA A 87 -14.02 2.03 -14.65
C ALA A 87 -12.53 1.76 -14.40
N ILE A 88 -12.03 2.03 -13.19
CA ILE A 88 -10.64 1.73 -12.80
C ILE A 88 -10.35 0.25 -12.87
N THR A 89 -11.24 -0.59 -12.34
CA THR A 89 -11.04 -2.05 -12.35
C THR A 89 -10.94 -2.59 -13.78
N ARG A 90 -11.73 -2.03 -14.71
CA ARG A 90 -11.63 -2.37 -16.13
C ARG A 90 -10.30 -1.90 -16.74
N LEU A 91 -9.92 -0.63 -16.52
CA LEU A 91 -8.65 -0.07 -17.02
C LEU A 91 -7.43 -0.82 -16.47
N ALA A 92 -7.48 -1.26 -15.21
CA ALA A 92 -6.42 -2.05 -14.60
C ALA A 92 -6.23 -3.40 -15.28
N ARG A 93 -7.34 -4.12 -15.58
CA ARG A 93 -7.28 -5.39 -16.33
C ARG A 93 -6.72 -5.19 -17.74
N GLU A 94 -7.12 -4.11 -18.41
CA GLU A 94 -6.62 -3.78 -19.74
C GLU A 94 -5.12 -3.46 -19.71
N ALA A 95 -4.68 -2.65 -18.75
CA ALA A 95 -3.27 -2.34 -18.53
C ALA A 95 -2.45 -3.62 -18.26
N GLU A 96 -2.97 -4.52 -17.42
CA GLU A 96 -2.33 -5.80 -17.13
C GLU A 96 -2.18 -6.67 -18.39
N SER A 97 -3.24 -6.80 -19.20
CA SER A 97 -3.18 -7.54 -20.47
C SER A 97 -2.11 -6.96 -21.41
N LYS A 98 -2.10 -5.64 -21.58
CA LYS A 98 -1.15 -4.94 -22.46
C LYS A 98 0.30 -5.08 -22.00
N VAL A 99 0.55 -4.99 -20.68
CA VAL A 99 1.89 -5.19 -20.12
C VAL A 99 2.37 -6.63 -20.33
N ASN A 100 1.46 -7.61 -20.23
CA ASN A 100 1.80 -9.00 -20.51
C ASN A 100 2.16 -9.21 -22.00
N GLU A 101 1.41 -8.63 -22.92
CA GLU A 101 1.72 -8.66 -24.37
C GLU A 101 3.10 -8.05 -24.68
N PHE A 102 3.40 -6.88 -24.10
CA PHE A 102 4.71 -6.25 -24.24
C PHE A 102 5.85 -7.13 -23.69
N ASN A 103 5.63 -7.80 -22.56
CA ASN A 103 6.62 -8.71 -21.98
C ASN A 103 6.89 -9.95 -22.84
N GLU A 104 5.87 -10.49 -23.51
CA GLU A 104 6.04 -11.58 -24.48
C GLU A 104 6.84 -11.12 -25.70
N MET A 105 6.48 -9.97 -26.29
CA MET A 105 7.26 -9.37 -27.39
C MET A 105 8.73 -9.13 -26.99
N LYS A 106 8.98 -8.70 -25.75
CA LYS A 106 10.33 -8.52 -25.22
C LYS A 106 11.09 -9.84 -25.03
N LYS A 107 10.42 -10.98 -24.83
CA LYS A 107 11.07 -12.30 -24.85
C LYS A 107 11.44 -12.68 -26.27
N GLU A 108 10.52 -12.51 -27.22
CA GLU A 108 10.76 -12.78 -28.64
C GLU A 108 11.94 -11.96 -29.18
N ILE A 109 12.03 -10.67 -28.84
CA ILE A 109 13.17 -9.82 -29.23
C ILE A 109 14.48 -10.40 -28.71
N ARG A 110 14.54 -10.83 -27.44
CA ARG A 110 15.76 -11.44 -26.88
C ARG A 110 16.14 -12.75 -27.54
N GLU A 111 15.15 -13.56 -27.92
CA GLU A 111 15.37 -14.81 -28.66
C GLU A 111 15.92 -14.50 -30.06
N LEU A 112 15.34 -13.53 -30.77
CA LEU A 112 15.82 -13.07 -32.07
C LEU A 112 17.24 -12.46 -31.98
N GLU A 113 17.53 -11.65 -30.96
CA GLU A 113 18.88 -11.11 -30.71
C GLU A 113 19.89 -12.24 -30.52
N SER A 114 19.57 -13.26 -29.72
CA SER A 114 20.44 -14.42 -29.53
C SER A 114 20.66 -15.21 -30.83
N SER A 115 19.61 -15.34 -31.65
CA SER A 115 19.68 -16.01 -32.95
C SER A 115 20.54 -15.22 -33.94
N VAL A 116 20.42 -13.89 -33.96
CA VAL A 116 21.27 -13.01 -34.78
C VAL A 116 22.74 -13.16 -34.39
N VAL A 117 23.06 -13.16 -33.09
CA VAL A 117 24.45 -13.37 -32.63
C VAL A 117 24.98 -14.72 -33.11
N SER A 118 24.23 -15.81 -32.91
CA SER A 118 24.61 -17.15 -33.40
C SER A 118 24.85 -17.18 -34.91
N LEU A 119 23.94 -16.58 -35.69
CA LEU A 119 24.08 -16.52 -37.15
C LEU A 119 25.26 -15.66 -37.59
N THR A 120 25.61 -14.60 -36.85
CA THR A 120 26.80 -13.79 -37.16
C THR A 120 28.09 -14.53 -36.87
N GLU A 121 28.13 -15.35 -35.81
CA GLU A 121 29.26 -16.23 -35.49
C GLU A 121 29.42 -17.32 -36.54
N GLU A 122 28.34 -18.00 -36.92
CA GLU A 122 28.37 -19.01 -38.01
C GLU A 122 28.82 -18.40 -39.34
N ASN A 123 28.33 -17.21 -39.70
CA ASN A 123 28.79 -16.51 -40.91
C ASN A 123 30.28 -16.14 -40.85
N ARG A 124 30.79 -15.79 -39.66
CA ARG A 124 32.22 -15.53 -39.45
C ARG A 124 33.04 -16.82 -39.66
N ASP A 125 32.55 -17.95 -39.16
CA ASP A 125 33.20 -19.26 -39.31
C ASP A 125 33.17 -19.74 -40.77
N ILE A 126 32.03 -19.58 -41.46
CA ILE A 126 31.92 -19.86 -42.90
C ILE A 126 32.89 -18.98 -43.69
N ASN A 127 32.99 -17.68 -43.37
CA ASN A 127 33.93 -16.78 -44.04
C ASN A 127 35.38 -17.22 -43.81
N SER A 128 35.73 -17.65 -42.59
CA SER A 128 37.04 -18.23 -42.27
C SER A 128 37.33 -19.48 -43.12
N LEU A 129 36.38 -20.42 -43.18
CA LEU A 129 36.50 -21.64 -43.99
C LEU A 129 36.65 -21.33 -45.49
N LEU A 130 35.88 -20.38 -46.02
CA LEU A 130 35.99 -19.95 -47.42
C LEU A 130 37.37 -19.34 -47.72
N ARG A 131 37.93 -18.53 -46.81
CA ARG A 131 39.29 -18.00 -46.97
C ARG A 131 40.33 -19.12 -46.99
N VAL A 132 40.22 -20.09 -46.08
CA VAL A 132 41.11 -21.27 -46.06
C VAL A 132 40.99 -22.06 -47.37
N ALA A 133 39.76 -22.35 -47.80
CA ALA A 133 39.51 -23.08 -49.05
C ALA A 133 40.04 -22.34 -50.29
N LEU A 134 39.93 -21.00 -50.33
CA LEU A 134 40.50 -20.18 -51.40
C LEU A 134 42.03 -20.25 -51.40
N VAL A 135 42.69 -20.11 -50.25
CA VAL A 135 44.16 -20.20 -50.14
C VAL A 135 44.64 -21.59 -50.55
N GLU A 136 43.94 -22.65 -50.12
CA GLU A 136 44.25 -24.03 -50.52
C GLU A 136 44.05 -24.23 -52.03
N LYS A 137 42.94 -23.73 -52.61
CA LYS A 137 42.69 -23.76 -54.06
C LYS A 137 43.80 -23.04 -54.84
N GLU A 138 44.22 -21.84 -54.42
CA GLU A 138 45.30 -21.13 -55.08
C GLU A 138 46.64 -21.87 -54.97
N ALA A 139 46.91 -22.54 -53.85
CA ALA A 139 48.09 -23.39 -53.71
C ALA A 139 48.06 -24.58 -54.69
N VAL A 140 46.88 -25.18 -54.92
CA VAL A 140 46.67 -26.21 -55.95
C VAL A 140 46.93 -25.65 -57.33
N GLU A 141 46.30 -24.53 -57.71
CA GLU A 141 46.48 -23.93 -59.03
C GLU A 141 47.95 -23.59 -59.29
N ARG A 142 48.67 -23.07 -58.29
CA ARG A 142 50.12 -22.81 -58.37
C ARG A 142 50.92 -24.10 -58.55
N SER A 143 50.62 -25.17 -57.83
CA SER A 143 51.31 -26.47 -57.97
C SER A 143 51.00 -27.15 -59.31
N LEU A 144 49.77 -27.05 -59.80
CA LEU A 144 49.33 -27.61 -61.08
C LEU A 144 49.95 -26.86 -62.28
N ASN A 145 50.09 -25.54 -62.18
CA ASN A 145 50.73 -24.71 -63.20
C ASN A 145 52.24 -24.98 -63.33
N LYS A 146 52.90 -25.49 -62.28
CA LYS A 146 54.31 -25.92 -62.31
C LYS A 146 54.53 -27.26 -63.06
N LEU A 147 53.50 -28.10 -63.16
CA LEU A 147 53.53 -29.36 -63.91
C LEU A 147 53.28 -29.11 -65.40
N LYS A 148 54.27 -28.63 -66.16
CA LYS A 148 54.13 -28.38 -67.60
C LYS A 148 54.29 -29.68 -68.40
N GLY A 149 53.20 -30.17 -69.02
CA GLY A 149 53.28 -31.06 -70.19
C GLY A 149 52.84 -32.53 -70.08
N ASN A 150 52.40 -33.06 -68.93
CA ASN A 150 51.93 -34.45 -68.84
C ASN A 150 50.54 -34.55 -68.18
N SER A 151 49.53 -35.01 -68.91
CA SER A 151 48.12 -35.02 -68.46
C SER A 151 47.90 -35.96 -67.28
N GLU A 152 48.67 -37.04 -67.20
CA GLU A 152 48.56 -38.07 -66.15
C GLU A 152 49.12 -37.58 -64.80
N GLN A 153 50.25 -36.88 -64.80
CA GLN A 153 50.83 -36.29 -63.58
C GLN A 153 49.94 -35.20 -62.97
N LYS A 154 49.29 -34.39 -63.83
CA LYS A 154 48.29 -33.40 -63.40
C LYS A 154 47.07 -34.06 -62.76
N ARG A 155 46.58 -35.15 -63.35
CA ARG A 155 45.43 -35.92 -62.84
C ARG A 155 45.72 -36.56 -61.48
N VAL A 156 46.90 -37.16 -61.30
CA VAL A 156 47.30 -37.78 -60.03
C VAL A 156 47.47 -36.74 -58.92
N ALA A 157 48.07 -35.59 -59.22
CA ALA A 157 48.21 -34.49 -58.24
C ALA A 157 46.85 -33.91 -57.82
N LEU A 158 45.90 -33.75 -58.76
CA LEU A 158 44.53 -33.34 -58.46
C LEU A 158 43.80 -34.34 -57.56
N LEU A 159 43.95 -35.65 -57.81
CA LEU A 159 43.32 -36.71 -57.01
C LEU A 159 43.89 -36.77 -55.59
N GLN A 160 45.23 -36.71 -55.43
CA GLN A 160 45.87 -36.69 -54.11
C GLN A 160 45.52 -35.44 -53.31
N PHE A 161 45.33 -34.30 -53.97
CA PHE A 161 44.90 -33.10 -53.30
C PHE A 161 43.42 -33.16 -52.90
N ALA A 162 42.55 -33.63 -53.78
CA ALA A 162 41.15 -33.87 -53.47
C ALA A 162 41.00 -34.83 -52.27
N GLU A 163 41.82 -35.89 -52.21
CA GLU A 163 41.87 -36.83 -51.09
C GLU A 163 42.29 -36.17 -49.76
N ARG A 164 43.33 -35.31 -49.78
CA ARG A 164 43.76 -34.55 -48.59
C ARG A 164 42.75 -33.50 -48.14
N GLY A 165 42.12 -32.79 -49.08
CA GLY A 165 41.06 -31.82 -48.79
C GLY A 165 39.85 -32.49 -48.15
N LEU A 166 39.44 -33.64 -48.70
CA LEU A 166 38.35 -34.47 -48.18
C LEU A 166 38.67 -35.04 -46.78
N GLN A 167 39.92 -35.43 -46.53
CA GLN A 167 40.39 -35.85 -45.19
C GLN A 167 40.33 -34.71 -44.16
N ARG A 168 40.69 -33.47 -44.53
CA ARG A 168 40.67 -32.32 -43.61
C ARG A 168 39.27 -31.87 -43.20
N VAL A 169 38.27 -32.02 -44.07
CA VAL A 169 36.85 -31.75 -43.76
C VAL A 169 36.12 -32.95 -43.15
N GLY A 170 36.86 -33.98 -42.72
CA GLY A 170 36.31 -35.14 -41.99
C GLY A 170 35.70 -36.24 -42.87
N PHE A 171 35.84 -36.18 -44.19
CA PHE A 171 35.32 -37.17 -45.15
C PHE A 171 36.40 -38.16 -45.66
N GLY A 172 37.44 -38.43 -44.86
CA GLY A 172 38.52 -39.34 -45.24
C GLY A 172 38.28 -40.79 -44.86
N PHE A 173 38.17 -41.69 -45.84
CA PHE A 173 38.33 -43.13 -45.62
C PHE A 173 39.77 -43.43 -45.17
N MET A 174 39.91 -44.17 -44.08
CA MET A 174 41.19 -44.63 -43.53
C MET A 174 41.85 -45.65 -44.47
N MET A 175 42.86 -45.25 -45.24
CA MET A 175 43.83 -46.19 -45.81
C MET A 175 45.21 -45.54 -45.77
N GLY A 176 46.14 -46.16 -45.05
CA GLY A 176 47.42 -45.56 -44.65
C GLY A 176 48.53 -45.60 -45.71
N GLY A 177 49.63 -44.89 -45.41
CA GLY A 177 50.95 -45.19 -45.96
C GLY A 177 51.83 -43.99 -46.37
N GLY A 178 52.71 -43.56 -45.44
CA GLY A 178 54.15 -43.38 -45.69
C GLY A 178 54.70 -42.24 -46.57
N SER A 179 55.45 -41.34 -45.90
CA SER A 179 56.78 -40.80 -46.28
C SER A 179 56.97 -40.07 -47.63
N ASN A 180 57.42 -38.80 -47.62
CA ASN A 180 58.85 -38.48 -47.70
C ASN A 180 59.10 -36.95 -47.76
N ASP A 181 60.27 -36.59 -47.24
CA ASP A 181 60.90 -35.27 -47.08
C ASP A 181 61.28 -34.52 -48.38
N GLN A 182 61.71 -33.27 -48.18
CA GLN A 182 62.57 -32.36 -48.98
C GLN A 182 61.85 -31.07 -49.42
N SER A 183 62.08 -29.89 -48.84
CA SER A 183 63.31 -29.12 -48.54
C SER A 183 63.99 -28.50 -49.77
N LEU A 184 64.33 -27.22 -49.59
CA LEU A 184 65.36 -26.40 -50.25
C LEU A 184 65.00 -25.55 -51.49
N GLU A 185 64.87 -24.26 -51.20
CA GLU A 185 65.65 -23.11 -51.68
C GLU A 185 65.86 -22.76 -53.17
N SER A 186 65.85 -21.44 -53.36
CA SER A 186 66.89 -20.62 -54.04
C SER A 186 66.49 -19.94 -55.34
N SER A 187 66.25 -18.63 -55.19
CA SER A 187 66.96 -17.50 -55.83
C SER A 187 67.33 -17.56 -57.32
N GLY A 188 67.10 -16.42 -58.00
CA GLY A 188 68.11 -15.87 -58.91
C GLY A 188 67.63 -15.41 -60.29
N ALA A 189 67.43 -14.10 -60.38
CA ALA A 189 67.87 -13.19 -61.45
C ALA A 189 67.65 -13.55 -62.94
N GLY A 190 66.91 -12.66 -63.61
CA GLY A 190 67.54 -11.79 -64.61
C GLY A 190 67.48 -12.19 -66.09
N SER A 191 66.84 -11.30 -66.86
CA SER A 191 67.42 -10.67 -68.06
C SER A 191 66.98 -11.14 -69.47
N HIS A 192 66.64 -10.10 -70.24
CA HIS A 192 66.81 -9.89 -71.68
C HIS A 192 66.04 -10.73 -72.73
N THR A 193 65.06 -10.03 -73.34
CA THR A 193 64.97 -9.68 -74.78
C THR A 193 65.53 -10.68 -75.81
N ILE A 194 64.67 -11.28 -76.63
CA ILE A 194 64.85 -11.54 -78.08
C ILE A 194 63.46 -11.92 -78.65
N ASN A 195 62.94 -11.39 -79.77
CA ASN A 195 63.22 -11.78 -81.16
C ASN A 195 62.26 -10.93 -82.03
N ALA A 196 62.63 -10.25 -83.12
CA ALA A 196 63.36 -10.68 -84.32
C ALA A 196 62.65 -11.78 -85.12
N SER A 197 62.03 -11.41 -86.24
CA SER A 197 62.16 -12.10 -87.55
C SER A 197 61.36 -11.29 -88.58
N SER A 198 61.90 -10.77 -89.69
CA SER A 198 62.84 -11.26 -90.70
C SER A 198 62.26 -12.33 -91.64
N ALA A 199 61.87 -11.90 -92.84
CA ALA A 199 62.04 -12.59 -94.11
C ALA A 199 61.99 -11.46 -95.17
N ALA A 200 63.06 -11.08 -95.88
CA ALA A 200 63.73 -11.81 -96.96
C ALA A 200 62.70 -12.31 -97.99
N SER A 201 62.77 -12.06 -99.29
CA SER A 201 63.73 -11.39 -100.17
C SER A 201 63.22 -11.73 -101.58
N THR A 202 63.17 -10.78 -102.52
CA THR A 202 63.46 -11.04 -103.95
C THR A 202 63.42 -9.73 -104.72
N ARG A 203 64.47 -9.52 -105.51
CA ARG A 203 64.68 -8.38 -106.42
C ARG A 203 63.91 -8.64 -107.71
N SER A 204 63.29 -7.62 -108.29
CA SER A 204 63.06 -7.53 -109.73
C SER A 204 62.65 -6.10 -110.10
N ASP A 205 63.60 -5.39 -110.70
CA ASP A 205 63.46 -4.45 -111.82
C ASP A 205 62.25 -3.49 -111.91
N SER A 206 62.61 -2.21 -111.86
CA SER A 206 62.19 -1.20 -112.84
C SER A 206 60.72 -0.76 -112.80
N SER A 207 60.48 0.38 -112.12
CA SER A 207 59.34 1.33 -112.28
C SER A 207 58.39 1.43 -111.07
N GLU A 208 58.90 1.82 -109.89
CA GLU A 208 58.12 1.84 -108.62
C GLU A 208 58.14 3.18 -107.83
N CYS A 209 58.46 4.33 -108.45
CA CYS A 209 58.44 5.60 -107.71
C CYS A 209 57.04 6.11 -107.32
N GLU A 210 55.95 5.51 -107.83
CA GLU A 210 54.58 5.90 -107.46
C GLU A 210 53.93 4.97 -106.42
N GLU A 211 54.27 3.67 -106.36
CA GLU A 211 53.59 2.67 -105.51
C GLU A 211 54.06 2.66 -104.04
N GLU A 212 55.35 2.96 -103.79
CA GLU A 212 55.91 3.15 -102.45
C GLU A 212 55.42 4.45 -101.80
N VAL A 213 55.26 5.51 -102.59
CA VAL A 213 54.74 6.81 -102.13
C VAL A 213 53.27 6.68 -101.73
N VAL A 214 52.47 5.93 -102.52
CA VAL A 214 51.07 5.61 -102.19
C VAL A 214 50.98 4.72 -100.94
N SER A 215 51.91 3.77 -100.74
CA SER A 215 51.97 2.93 -99.54
C SER A 215 52.36 3.72 -98.28
N LEU A 216 53.36 4.61 -98.36
CA LEU A 216 53.75 5.50 -97.26
C LEU A 216 52.63 6.50 -96.92
N ALA A 217 51.97 7.09 -97.93
CA ALA A 217 50.83 7.96 -97.73
C ALA A 217 49.67 7.23 -97.01
N SER A 218 49.37 5.98 -97.39
CA SER A 218 48.31 5.19 -96.76
C SER A 218 48.62 4.82 -95.29
N THR A 219 49.90 4.56 -94.97
CA THR A 219 50.32 4.28 -93.58
C THR A 219 50.29 5.54 -92.72
N MET A 220 50.76 6.68 -93.24
CA MET A 220 50.67 7.98 -92.60
C MET A 220 49.20 8.38 -92.36
N GLU A 221 48.32 8.18 -93.35
CA GLU A 221 46.89 8.45 -93.23
C GLU A 221 46.24 7.59 -92.14
N ARG A 222 46.60 6.31 -92.07
CA ARG A 222 46.15 5.39 -91.02
C ARG A 222 46.63 5.82 -89.64
N ILE A 223 47.89 6.22 -89.50
CA ILE A 223 48.45 6.74 -88.24
C ILE A 223 47.71 8.01 -87.83
N MET A 224 47.50 8.96 -88.74
CA MET A 224 46.75 10.18 -88.43
C MET A 224 45.29 9.89 -88.04
N LYS A 225 44.61 8.95 -88.71
CA LYS A 225 43.25 8.52 -88.34
C LYS A 225 43.23 7.90 -86.94
N ASN A 226 44.19 7.01 -86.64
CA ASN A 226 44.34 6.42 -85.31
C ASN A 226 44.61 7.47 -84.23
N LEU A 227 45.54 8.41 -84.46
CA LEU A 227 45.83 9.50 -83.53
C LEU A 227 44.62 10.41 -83.31
N ARG A 228 43.83 10.69 -84.35
CA ARG A 228 42.58 11.47 -84.21
C ARG A 228 41.53 10.74 -83.38
N LEU A 229 41.40 9.42 -83.57
CA LEU A 229 40.51 8.58 -82.77
C LEU A 229 40.96 8.55 -81.31
N GLU A 230 42.25 8.33 -81.05
CA GLU A 230 42.83 8.33 -79.71
C GLU A 230 42.67 9.70 -79.03
N ASN A 231 42.93 10.80 -79.74
CA ASN A 231 42.72 12.15 -79.19
C ASN A 231 41.24 12.40 -78.83
N SER A 232 40.32 11.90 -79.66
CA SER A 232 38.87 11.98 -79.37
C SER A 232 38.47 11.12 -78.18
N GLN A 233 39.10 9.96 -78.01
CA GLN A 233 38.88 9.07 -76.87
C GLN A 233 39.42 9.68 -75.57
N LEU A 234 40.65 10.18 -75.57
CA LEU A 234 41.25 10.83 -74.41
C LEU A 234 40.46 12.06 -73.96
N ARG A 235 39.91 12.85 -74.91
CA ARG A 235 39.03 13.98 -74.58
C ARG A 235 37.73 13.52 -73.91
N ARG A 236 37.10 12.45 -74.42
CA ARG A 236 35.90 11.87 -73.77
C ARG A 236 36.21 11.37 -72.37
N SER A 237 37.31 10.63 -72.20
CA SER A 237 37.73 10.13 -70.88
C SER A 237 38.10 11.25 -69.90
N LEU A 238 38.70 12.34 -70.38
CA LEU A 238 38.98 13.52 -69.56
C LEU A 238 37.68 14.20 -69.11
N GLU A 239 36.71 14.35 -70.01
CA GLU A 239 35.42 14.95 -69.68
C GLU A 239 34.61 14.09 -68.71
N GLU A 240 34.61 12.77 -68.91
CA GLU A 240 34.02 11.80 -68.00
C GLU A 240 34.65 11.89 -66.60
N SER A 241 35.98 11.91 -66.52
CA SER A 241 36.70 12.08 -65.25
C SER A 241 36.40 13.43 -64.56
N ARG A 242 36.20 14.51 -65.32
CA ARG A 242 35.79 15.81 -64.75
C ARG A 242 34.37 15.76 -64.19
N SER A 243 33.44 15.16 -64.93
CA SER A 243 32.06 14.99 -64.48
C SER A 243 31.97 14.14 -63.20
N ASP A 244 32.79 13.09 -63.10
CA ASP A 244 32.90 12.28 -61.89
C ASP A 244 33.51 13.05 -60.72
N ALA A 245 34.53 13.88 -60.97
CA ALA A 245 35.12 14.73 -59.93
C ALA A 245 34.11 15.75 -59.39
N GLU A 246 33.34 16.40 -60.26
CA GLU A 246 32.27 17.34 -59.86
C GLU A 246 31.16 16.63 -59.07
N ARG A 247 30.77 15.43 -59.49
CA ARG A 247 29.80 14.59 -58.78
C ARG A 247 30.30 14.23 -57.38
N LEU A 248 31.54 13.77 -57.25
CA LEU A 248 32.15 13.46 -55.96
C LEU A 248 32.25 14.71 -55.08
N GLN A 249 32.65 15.86 -55.64
CA GLN A 249 32.68 17.12 -54.90
C GLN A 249 31.30 17.50 -54.35
N SER A 250 30.24 17.32 -55.15
CA SER A 250 28.86 17.59 -54.69
C SER A 250 28.42 16.65 -53.57
N LEU A 251 28.86 15.39 -53.58
CA LEU A 251 28.56 14.41 -52.55
C LEU A 251 29.32 14.72 -51.26
N VAL A 252 30.59 15.09 -51.36
CA VAL A 252 31.41 15.53 -50.22
C VAL A 252 30.80 16.77 -49.57
N GLN A 253 30.40 17.78 -50.35
CA GLN A 253 29.75 18.99 -49.80
C GLN A 253 28.41 18.68 -49.10
N LYS A 254 27.64 17.70 -49.59
CA LYS A 254 26.42 17.25 -48.92
C LYS A 254 26.74 16.57 -47.60
N GLN A 255 27.72 15.67 -47.60
CA GLN A 255 28.19 14.99 -46.38
C GLN A 255 28.75 15.98 -45.35
N GLU A 256 29.52 16.99 -45.77
CA GLU A 256 30.03 18.03 -44.88
C GLU A 256 28.91 18.82 -44.19
N LYS A 257 27.85 19.17 -44.94
CA LYS A 257 26.67 19.84 -44.37
C LYS A 257 25.93 18.97 -43.38
N GLU A 258 25.67 17.71 -43.73
CA GLU A 258 24.99 16.75 -42.86
C GLU A 258 25.79 16.50 -41.57
N ILE A 259 27.11 16.37 -41.67
CA ILE A 259 28.00 16.25 -40.50
C ILE A 259 27.92 17.52 -39.64
N ALA A 260 27.92 18.71 -40.22
CA ALA A 260 27.81 19.95 -39.47
C ALA A 260 26.46 20.08 -38.73
N GLU A 261 25.36 19.69 -39.38
CA GLU A 261 24.02 19.64 -38.78
C GLU A 261 23.95 18.62 -37.64
N ASN A 262 24.49 17.41 -37.84
CA ASN A 262 24.56 16.38 -36.81
C ASN A 262 25.40 16.81 -35.60
N ILE A 263 26.51 17.53 -35.81
CA ILE A 263 27.33 18.08 -34.72
C ILE A 263 26.53 19.08 -33.87
N LEU A 264 25.74 19.95 -34.49
CA LEU A 264 24.89 20.88 -33.76
C LEU A 264 23.80 20.15 -32.98
N TYR A 265 23.14 19.17 -33.61
CA TYR A 265 22.13 18.35 -32.96
C TYR A 265 22.69 17.60 -31.74
N ILE A 266 23.87 16.98 -31.87
CA ILE A 266 24.54 16.31 -30.73
C ILE A 266 24.79 17.29 -29.58
N LYS A 267 25.27 18.51 -29.86
CA LYS A 267 25.46 19.53 -28.82
C LYS A 267 24.16 19.93 -28.13
N GLU A 268 23.07 20.08 -28.88
CA GLU A 268 21.76 20.36 -28.28
C GLU A 268 21.27 19.20 -27.40
N LEU A 269 21.57 17.95 -27.77
CA LEU A 269 21.29 16.78 -26.93
C LEU A 269 22.12 16.82 -25.63
N GLU A 270 23.43 17.05 -25.74
CA GLU A 270 24.34 17.15 -24.59
C GLU A 270 23.93 18.30 -23.64
N ASP A 271 23.49 19.43 -24.18
CA ASP A 271 23.01 20.57 -23.38
C ASP A 271 21.72 20.21 -22.63
N ARG A 272 20.79 19.50 -23.30
CA ARG A 272 19.55 19.02 -22.66
C ARG A 272 19.85 17.99 -21.58
N GLU A 273 20.77 17.07 -21.81
CA GLU A 273 21.23 16.09 -20.82
C GLU A 273 21.78 16.80 -19.59
N ARG A 274 22.68 17.78 -19.75
CA ARG A 274 23.21 18.55 -18.62
C ARG A 274 22.14 19.31 -17.84
N MET A 275 21.14 19.87 -18.52
CA MET A 275 20.02 20.54 -17.85
C MET A 275 19.12 19.54 -17.10
N GLN A 276 18.93 18.35 -17.65
CA GLN A 276 18.18 17.28 -17.00
C GLN A 276 18.91 16.75 -15.76
N ASP A 277 20.23 16.58 -15.83
CA ASP A 277 21.07 16.17 -14.70
C ASP A 277 20.96 17.17 -13.54
N GLN A 278 21.10 18.47 -13.83
CA GLN A 278 20.94 19.53 -12.83
C GLN A 278 19.54 19.51 -12.20
N ASN A 279 18.49 19.39 -13.01
CA ASN A 279 17.11 19.31 -12.53
C ASN A 279 16.89 18.07 -11.64
N VAL A 280 17.46 16.91 -11.99
CA VAL A 280 17.41 15.71 -11.16
C VAL A 280 18.15 15.91 -9.84
N GLU A 281 19.34 16.55 -9.85
CA GLU A 281 20.08 16.86 -8.63
C GLU A 281 19.30 17.81 -7.70
N GLU A 282 18.67 18.85 -8.25
CA GLU A 282 17.81 19.78 -7.50
C GLU A 282 16.61 19.06 -6.87
N LEU A 283 15.90 18.23 -7.65
CA LEU A 283 14.78 17.43 -7.15
C LEU A 283 15.23 16.43 -6.07
N LEU A 284 16.43 15.83 -6.20
CA LEU A 284 16.98 14.94 -5.17
C LEU A 284 17.29 15.68 -3.86
N ILE A 285 17.69 16.95 -3.92
CA ILE A 285 17.89 17.78 -2.73
C ILE A 285 16.53 18.08 -2.08
N GLU A 286 15.53 18.51 -2.87
CA GLU A 286 14.18 18.77 -2.38
C GLU A 286 13.53 17.53 -1.74
N ILE A 287 13.69 16.35 -2.35
CA ILE A 287 13.24 15.07 -1.78
C ILE A 287 13.88 14.84 -0.40
N LYS A 288 15.20 15.03 -0.25
CA LYS A 288 15.87 14.85 1.05
C LYS A 288 15.39 15.83 2.10
N GLU A 289 15.15 17.09 1.73
CA GLU A 289 14.63 18.11 2.65
C GLU A 289 13.20 17.79 3.11
N THR A 290 12.33 17.40 2.17
CA THR A 290 10.95 17.00 2.49
C THR A 290 10.89 15.70 3.30
N GLU A 291 11.77 14.73 3.04
CA GLU A 291 11.90 13.52 3.86
C GLU A 291 12.33 13.86 5.29
N ALA A 292 13.28 14.77 5.47
CA ALA A 292 13.71 15.24 6.79
C ALA A 292 12.59 16.02 7.52
N GLU A 293 11.78 16.78 6.80
CA GLU A 293 10.59 17.41 7.36
C GLU A 293 9.54 16.38 7.78
N VAL A 294 9.21 15.40 6.94
CA VAL A 294 8.29 14.30 7.28
C VAL A 294 8.79 13.53 8.51
N ALA A 295 10.09 13.28 8.63
CA ALA A 295 10.67 12.65 9.82
C ALA A 295 10.44 13.49 11.09
N ARG A 296 10.66 14.81 11.02
CA ARG A 296 10.40 15.73 12.15
C ARG A 296 8.92 15.75 12.56
N TRP A 297 8.01 15.83 11.60
CA TRP A 297 6.57 15.79 11.87
C TRP A 297 6.14 14.45 12.49
N ARG A 298 6.71 13.33 12.01
CA ARG A 298 6.45 12.02 12.60
C ARG A 298 6.89 11.95 14.06
N GLU A 299 8.10 12.40 14.37
CA GLU A 299 8.61 12.44 15.75
C GLU A 299 7.73 13.31 16.65
N ALA A 300 7.31 14.49 16.18
CA ALA A 300 6.38 15.35 16.91
C ALA A 300 5.05 14.65 17.21
N CYS A 301 4.46 13.97 16.22
CA CYS A 301 3.23 13.20 16.41
C CYS A 301 3.41 12.03 17.40
N GLU A 302 4.54 11.34 17.36
CA GLU A 302 4.85 10.26 18.31
C GLU A 302 4.93 10.79 19.75
N LEU A 303 5.59 11.93 19.96
CA LEU A 303 5.67 12.59 21.26
C LEU A 303 4.29 13.06 21.77
N GLU A 304 3.44 13.59 20.90
CA GLU A 304 2.06 13.96 21.25
C GLU A 304 1.23 12.74 21.66
N VAL A 305 1.37 11.62 20.94
CA VAL A 305 0.70 10.36 21.28
C VAL A 305 1.18 9.82 22.62
N GLU A 306 2.49 9.86 22.90
CA GLU A 306 3.03 9.47 24.20
C GLU A 306 2.54 10.36 25.34
N ALA A 307 2.48 11.67 25.13
CA ALA A 307 1.93 12.61 26.10
C ALA A 307 0.43 12.35 26.35
N ALA A 308 -0.34 12.08 25.29
CA ALA A 308 -1.75 11.73 25.39
C ALA A 308 -1.97 10.41 26.16
N LYS A 309 -1.16 9.38 25.92
CA LYS A 309 -1.19 8.12 26.68
C LYS A 309 -0.97 8.36 28.17
N LYS A 310 0.08 9.12 28.54
CA LYS A 310 0.36 9.47 29.94
C LYS A 310 -0.82 10.22 30.59
N ALA A 311 -1.42 11.18 29.88
CA ALA A 311 -2.59 11.91 30.37
C ALA A 311 -3.83 11.01 30.56
N ILE A 312 -4.03 10.03 29.68
CA ILE A 312 -5.10 9.03 29.83
C ILE A 312 -4.85 8.16 31.07
N GLU A 313 -3.64 7.65 31.26
CA GLU A 313 -3.27 6.84 32.44
C GLU A 313 -3.51 7.60 33.75
N GLU A 314 -3.20 8.90 33.80
CA GLU A 314 -3.50 9.75 34.96
C GLU A 314 -4.99 9.91 35.20
N ARG A 315 -5.78 10.13 34.14
CA ARG A 315 -7.24 10.22 34.24
C ARG A 315 -7.87 8.91 34.69
N GLU A 316 -7.36 7.76 34.22
CA GLU A 316 -7.82 6.45 34.67
C GLU A 316 -7.59 6.23 36.17
N LYS A 317 -6.42 6.66 36.70
CA LYS A 317 -6.15 6.63 38.14
C LYS A 317 -7.16 7.48 38.92
N LEU A 318 -7.48 8.68 38.43
CA LEU A 318 -8.49 9.55 39.05
C LEU A 318 -9.89 8.92 39.01
N VAL A 319 -10.28 8.29 37.90
CA VAL A 319 -11.56 7.57 37.78
C VAL A 319 -11.65 6.43 38.80
N VAL A 320 -10.56 5.70 39.03
CA VAL A 320 -10.53 4.63 40.06
C VAL A 320 -10.74 5.21 41.45
N ILE A 321 -10.07 6.31 41.81
CA ILE A 321 -10.22 6.97 43.11
C ILE A 321 -11.66 7.46 43.29
N LEU A 322 -12.21 8.18 42.30
CA LEU A 322 -13.57 8.69 42.35
C LEU A 322 -14.62 7.57 42.45
N LYS A 323 -14.41 6.43 41.78
CA LYS A 323 -15.27 5.25 41.94
C LYS A 323 -15.22 4.70 43.37
N GLN A 324 -14.04 4.64 43.98
CA GLN A 324 -13.92 4.20 45.37
C GLN A 324 -14.60 5.17 46.35
N GLU A 325 -14.49 6.48 46.13
CA GLU A 325 -15.18 7.49 46.93
C GLU A 325 -16.70 7.42 46.76
N LEU A 326 -17.17 7.20 45.53
CA LEU A 326 -18.59 7.00 45.23
C LEU A 326 -19.14 5.76 45.97
N GLU A 327 -18.43 4.64 45.96
CA GLU A 327 -18.87 3.44 46.70
C GLU A 327 -18.87 3.67 48.22
N LYS A 328 -17.89 4.40 48.77
CA LYS A 328 -17.88 4.79 50.20
C LYS A 328 -19.08 5.65 50.57
N THR A 329 -19.40 6.66 49.75
CA THR A 329 -20.55 7.55 50.01
C THR A 329 -21.88 6.81 49.87
N LYS A 330 -21.98 5.90 48.89
CA LYS A 330 -23.14 5.01 48.72
C LYS A 330 -23.34 4.11 49.94
N ALA A 331 -22.29 3.45 50.44
CA ALA A 331 -22.37 2.64 51.65
C ALA A 331 -22.80 3.47 52.88
N ASN A 332 -22.26 4.68 53.04
CA ASN A 332 -22.66 5.59 54.11
C ASN A 332 -24.14 6.01 54.00
N LEU A 333 -24.63 6.22 52.79
CA LEU A 333 -26.04 6.53 52.52
C LEU A 333 -26.96 5.33 52.81
N GLU A 334 -26.54 4.11 52.47
CA GLU A 334 -27.28 2.89 52.81
C GLU A 334 -27.40 2.72 54.34
N ILE A 335 -26.32 2.99 55.09
CA ILE A 335 -26.33 2.97 56.56
C ILE A 335 -27.27 4.04 57.12
N SER A 336 -27.24 5.27 56.61
CA SER A 336 -28.10 6.36 57.09
C SER A 336 -29.58 6.11 56.77
N ASN A 337 -29.87 5.54 55.60
CA ASN A 337 -31.22 5.10 55.21
C ASN A 337 -31.71 3.96 56.12
N GLY A 338 -30.86 3.00 56.46
CA GLY A 338 -31.18 1.96 57.46
C GLY A 338 -31.51 2.54 58.83
N LYS A 339 -30.75 3.54 59.31
CA LYS A 339 -31.05 4.26 60.55
C LYS A 339 -32.38 5.02 60.50
N LEU A 340 -32.71 5.61 59.35
CA LEU A 340 -33.97 6.32 59.15
C LEU A 340 -35.16 5.35 59.24
N LYS A 341 -35.07 4.18 58.58
CA LYS A 341 -36.10 3.13 58.69
C LYS A 341 -36.32 2.66 60.13
N LEU A 342 -35.23 2.43 60.88
CA LEU A 342 -35.34 2.06 62.31
C LEU A 342 -35.99 3.16 63.15
N LYS A 343 -35.73 4.44 62.85
CA LYS A 343 -36.41 5.56 63.51
C LYS A 343 -37.90 5.63 63.16
N ASP A 344 -38.26 5.35 61.91
CA ASP A 344 -39.65 5.29 61.47
C ASP A 344 -40.40 4.14 62.17
N GLU A 345 -39.81 2.95 62.22
CA GLU A 345 -40.35 1.80 62.97
C GLU A 345 -40.50 2.10 64.46
N LEU A 346 -39.51 2.76 65.07
CA LEU A 346 -39.57 3.20 66.46
C LEU A 346 -40.68 4.23 66.69
N ALA A 347 -40.86 5.18 65.78
CA ALA A 347 -41.95 6.16 65.85
C ALA A 347 -43.31 5.50 65.76
N VAL A 348 -43.48 4.52 64.86
CA VAL A 348 -44.71 3.71 64.74
C VAL A 348 -44.96 2.93 66.04
N ALA A 349 -43.94 2.28 66.61
CA ALA A 349 -44.06 1.55 67.87
C ALA A 349 -44.41 2.48 69.05
N ALA A 350 -43.82 3.67 69.13
CA ALA A 350 -44.12 4.67 70.13
C ALA A 350 -45.57 5.17 70.01
N MET A 351 -46.05 5.46 68.80
CA MET A 351 -47.44 5.82 68.55
C MET A 351 -48.41 4.69 68.95
N ALA A 352 -48.08 3.43 68.66
CA ALA A 352 -48.89 2.29 69.07
C ALA A 352 -48.93 2.11 70.60
N ALA A 353 -47.79 2.28 71.28
CA ALA A 353 -47.69 2.24 72.73
C ALA A 353 -48.49 3.37 73.39
N GLN A 354 -48.39 4.60 72.85
CA GLN A 354 -49.20 5.74 73.30
C GLN A 354 -50.69 5.45 73.14
N ALA A 355 -51.13 4.97 71.97
CA ALA A 355 -52.53 4.62 71.73
C ALA A 355 -53.03 3.49 72.67
N ALA A 356 -52.16 2.56 73.08
CA ALA A 356 -52.50 1.54 74.07
C ALA A 356 -52.62 2.13 75.49
N ALA A 357 -51.71 3.02 75.88
CA ALA A 357 -51.74 3.72 77.16
C ALA A 357 -52.98 4.62 77.29
N GLU A 358 -53.35 5.37 76.25
CA GLU A 358 -54.55 6.20 76.21
C GLU A 358 -55.83 5.36 76.38
N ARG A 359 -55.92 4.19 75.71
CA ARG A 359 -57.05 3.26 75.92
C ARG A 359 -57.11 2.73 77.36
N SER A 360 -55.96 2.42 77.96
CA SER A 360 -55.89 1.98 79.37
C SER A 360 -56.37 3.07 80.32
N LEU A 361 -55.96 4.33 80.08
CA LEU A 361 -56.39 5.48 80.85
C LEU A 361 -57.91 5.71 80.73
N GLN A 362 -58.46 5.67 79.51
CA GLN A 362 -59.91 5.77 79.30
C GLN A 362 -60.70 4.67 80.04
N LEU A 363 -60.17 3.44 80.10
CA LEU A 363 -60.75 2.35 80.89
C LEU A 363 -60.67 2.61 82.40
N ALA A 364 -59.57 3.18 82.89
CA ALA A 364 -59.44 3.56 84.29
C ALA A 364 -60.41 4.70 84.66
N ASP A 365 -60.52 5.73 83.81
CA ASP A 365 -61.42 6.86 84.02
C ASP A 365 -62.89 6.46 84.01
N SER A 366 -63.29 5.58 83.09
CA SER A 366 -64.65 5.02 83.06
C SER A 366 -64.95 4.17 84.31
N ARG A 367 -64.00 3.35 84.78
CA ARG A 367 -64.13 2.62 86.06
C ARG A 367 -64.24 3.57 87.26
N ALA A 368 -63.40 4.60 87.31
CA ALA A 368 -63.41 5.59 88.38
C ALA A 368 -64.74 6.38 88.40
N ALA A 369 -65.27 6.75 87.23
CA ALA A 369 -66.59 7.36 87.11
C ALA A 369 -67.70 6.46 87.64
N GLY A 370 -67.69 5.17 87.30
CA GLY A 370 -68.65 4.19 87.84
C GLY A 370 -68.54 4.01 89.36
N LEU A 371 -67.32 3.99 89.92
CA LEU A 371 -67.11 3.95 91.37
C LEU A 371 -67.62 5.22 92.06
N ARG A 372 -67.38 6.40 91.48
CA ARG A 372 -67.90 7.67 92.00
C ARG A 372 -69.42 7.66 92.09
N GLN A 373 -70.11 7.25 91.02
CA GLN A 373 -71.58 7.10 91.03
C GLN A 373 -72.06 6.16 92.15
N ARG A 374 -71.35 5.05 92.38
CA ARG A 374 -71.70 4.10 93.44
C ARG A 374 -71.48 4.68 94.83
N ILE A 375 -70.42 5.46 95.03
CA ILE A 375 -70.16 6.18 96.29
C ILE A 375 -71.23 7.25 96.53
N GLU A 376 -71.60 8.01 95.49
CA GLU A 376 -72.67 9.01 95.57
C GLU A 376 -74.00 8.35 95.96
N GLU A 377 -74.35 7.22 95.35
CA GLU A 377 -75.55 6.46 95.70
C GLU A 377 -75.51 5.93 97.14
N LEU A 378 -74.38 5.37 97.59
CA LEU A 378 -74.21 4.94 98.97
C LEU A 378 -74.29 6.12 99.95
N THR A 379 -73.72 7.26 99.60
CA THR A 379 -73.82 8.50 100.40
C THR A 379 -75.26 8.96 100.52
N ARG A 380 -76.01 8.96 99.41
CA ARG A 380 -77.45 9.25 99.40
C ARG A 380 -78.23 8.29 100.30
N GLN A 381 -77.93 6.99 100.23
CA GLN A 381 -78.55 5.98 101.11
C GLN A 381 -78.23 6.22 102.60
N VAL A 382 -77.01 6.64 102.94
CA VAL A 382 -76.62 7.02 104.30
C VAL A 382 -77.37 8.27 104.75
N GLU A 383 -77.42 9.33 103.93
CA GLU A 383 -78.17 10.55 104.23
C GLU A 383 -79.67 10.26 104.44
N GLU A 384 -80.27 9.40 103.62
CA GLU A 384 -81.65 8.95 103.80
C GLU A 384 -81.84 8.15 105.09
N ALA A 385 -80.92 7.23 105.42
CA ALA A 385 -80.95 6.45 106.66
C ALA A 385 -80.81 7.35 107.90
N GLU A 386 -79.89 8.31 107.89
CA GLU A 386 -79.74 9.33 108.94
C GLU A 386 -81.00 10.21 109.04
N SER A 387 -81.61 10.61 107.91
CA SER A 387 -82.84 11.41 107.92
C SER A 387 -84.05 10.64 108.49
N LYS A 388 -84.05 9.30 108.39
CA LYS A 388 -85.04 8.40 109.01
C LYS A 388 -84.74 8.19 110.49
N GLU A 389 -83.46 8.09 110.88
CA GLU A 389 -83.02 8.05 112.28
C GLU A 389 -83.40 9.34 113.03
N ARG A 390 -83.18 10.51 112.42
CA ARG A 390 -83.59 11.83 112.96
C ARG A 390 -85.11 12.00 113.11
N ARG A 391 -85.92 11.22 112.39
CA ARG A 391 -87.40 11.25 112.47
C ARG A 391 -88.01 10.28 113.48
N CYS A 392 -87.24 9.30 113.99
CA CYS A 392 -87.81 8.19 114.77
C CYS A 392 -87.21 7.95 116.17
N ASN A 393 -86.31 8.77 116.74
CA ASN A 393 -85.95 8.58 118.15
C ASN A 393 -85.59 9.83 118.97
N LYS A 394 -86.23 9.88 120.14
CA LYS A 394 -85.77 10.54 121.37
C LYS A 394 -84.41 9.97 121.77
N VAL A 395 -83.51 10.89 122.11
CA VAL A 395 -82.30 10.76 122.95
C VAL A 395 -82.03 9.35 123.49
N ARG A 396 -80.93 8.74 123.03
CA ARG A 396 -79.97 8.07 123.91
C ARG A 396 -78.56 8.34 123.41
N HIS A 397 -77.81 9.11 124.19
CA HIS A 397 -76.36 9.14 124.11
C HIS A 397 -75.84 7.71 124.28
N ILE A 398 -75.24 7.17 123.23
CA ILE A 398 -74.36 6.01 123.33
C ILE A 398 -73.01 6.48 122.79
N CYS A 399 -72.12 6.73 123.73
CA CYS A 399 -70.71 6.97 123.51
C CYS A 399 -70.11 5.84 122.66
N TRP A 400 -69.55 6.17 121.49
CA TRP A 400 -68.63 5.27 120.82
C TRP A 400 -67.18 5.65 121.15
N PRO A 401 -66.32 4.69 121.52
CA PRO A 401 -64.99 4.99 122.03
C PRO A 401 -64.02 5.18 120.86
N TRP A 402 -63.40 6.37 120.78
CA TRP A 402 -62.14 6.52 120.07
C TRP A 402 -61.07 5.69 120.77
N ARG A 403 -60.79 4.47 120.26
CA ARG A 403 -59.49 3.83 120.52
C ARG A 403 -58.46 4.47 119.61
N ALA A 404 -57.58 5.23 120.23
CA ALA A 404 -56.30 5.62 119.65
C ALA A 404 -55.55 4.36 119.17
N ILE A 405 -55.41 4.20 117.86
CA ILE A 405 -54.30 3.43 117.30
C ILE A 405 -53.10 4.36 117.34
N LYS A 406 -52.51 4.46 118.53
CA LYS A 406 -51.16 4.97 118.75
C LYS A 406 -50.44 3.88 119.53
N ALA A 407 -49.99 2.85 118.82
CA ALA A 407 -48.95 1.97 119.32
C ALA A 407 -47.61 2.60 118.91
N ALA A 408 -46.92 3.16 119.89
CA ALA A 408 -45.53 3.51 119.79
C ALA A 408 -44.66 2.33 120.29
N THR A 409 -43.48 2.20 119.67
CA THR A 409 -42.18 1.81 120.27
C THR A 409 -41.90 0.38 120.75
N ALA A 410 -40.94 -0.27 120.06
CA ALA A 410 -39.56 -0.56 120.55
C ALA A 410 -39.08 -2.01 120.37
N ASN A 411 -37.88 -2.09 119.78
CA ASN A 411 -36.86 -3.15 119.86
C ASN A 411 -37.04 -4.17 120.99
N THR A 412 -36.86 -5.46 120.67
CA THR A 412 -36.03 -6.39 121.47
C THR A 412 -35.53 -7.53 120.58
N ALA A 413 -34.27 -7.88 120.82
CA ALA A 413 -33.41 -8.72 120.04
C ALA A 413 -33.62 -10.25 120.20
N ASN A 414 -32.94 -10.96 119.29
CA ASN A 414 -32.28 -12.26 119.46
C ASN A 414 -33.03 -13.58 119.16
N ASN A 415 -32.52 -14.22 118.09
CA ASN A 415 -31.92 -15.56 118.03
C ASN A 415 -32.60 -16.67 117.21
N ARG A 416 -31.74 -17.27 116.37
CA ARG A 416 -31.74 -18.59 115.71
C ARG A 416 -32.48 -18.72 114.37
N VAL A 417 -31.77 -18.63 113.24
CA VAL A 417 -30.98 -19.69 112.54
C VAL A 417 -31.90 -20.54 111.65
N GLN A 418 -31.92 -20.32 110.32
CA GLN A 418 -31.19 -21.09 109.30
C GLN A 418 -31.71 -20.81 107.85
N ASN A 419 -30.78 -20.41 106.98
CA ASN A 419 -30.62 -20.83 105.58
C ASN A 419 -31.74 -20.59 104.53
N VAL A 420 -31.49 -19.75 103.52
CA VAL A 420 -30.99 -20.14 102.17
C VAL A 420 -31.18 -18.99 101.13
N LYS A 421 -30.04 -18.50 100.65
CA LYS A 421 -29.64 -18.07 99.28
C LYS A 421 -30.35 -16.91 98.53
N ARG A 422 -29.52 -15.89 98.35
CA ARG A 422 -29.08 -15.23 97.09
C ARG A 422 -29.95 -14.10 96.52
N MET A 423 -29.56 -12.89 96.90
CA MET A 423 -29.51 -11.74 95.99
C MET A 423 -28.12 -11.66 95.33
N LEU A 424 -28.05 -11.15 94.10
CA LEU A 424 -26.82 -10.65 93.47
C LEU A 424 -27.06 -9.22 92.97
N PRO A 425 -26.25 -8.26 93.44
CA PRO A 425 -26.00 -6.97 92.80
C PRO A 425 -24.61 -6.97 92.14
N GLU A 426 -24.49 -6.54 90.88
CA GLU A 426 -23.30 -5.91 90.28
C GLU A 426 -23.52 -5.70 88.77
N MET A 427 -23.31 -4.47 88.31
CA MET A 427 -22.71 -4.05 87.01
C MET A 427 -23.10 -2.60 86.73
N GLN A 428 -22.74 -1.73 87.67
CA GLN A 428 -22.47 -0.33 87.39
C GLN A 428 -21.01 -0.26 86.92
N ALA A 429 -20.77 -0.54 85.65
CA ALA A 429 -19.50 -0.25 84.97
C ALA A 429 -19.73 -0.21 83.46
N LEU A 430 -19.07 0.76 82.81
CA LEU A 430 -19.02 1.09 81.37
C LEU A 430 -19.78 2.36 80.94
N LEU A 431 -19.48 3.46 81.63
CA LEU A 431 -19.14 4.71 80.95
C LEU A 431 -17.60 4.79 80.89
N HIS A 432 -17.09 5.26 79.74
CA HIS A 432 -15.70 5.51 79.33
C HIS A 432 -15.16 4.58 78.24
N HIS A 433 -15.42 4.97 76.98
CA HIS A 433 -14.39 4.96 75.94
C HIS A 433 -14.58 6.19 75.03
N ASN A 434 -13.75 7.20 75.29
CA ASN A 434 -13.19 8.05 74.25
C ASN A 434 -11.88 7.37 73.82
N VAL A 435 -11.83 6.85 72.59
CA VAL A 435 -10.80 7.10 71.57
C VAL A 435 -11.49 6.92 70.22
#